data_AF-A0A1Q7C5V7-F1
#
_entry.id   AF-A0A1Q7C5V7-F1
#
_cell.length_a   1.000
_cell.length_b   1.000
_cell.length_c   1.000
_cell.angle_alpha   90.00
_cell.angle_beta   90.00
_cell.angle_gamma   90.00
#
_symmetry.space_group_name_H-M   'P 1'
#
loop_
_entity.id
_entity.type
_entity.pdbx_description
1 polymer ?
#
loop_
_entity_poly.entity_id
_entity_poly.type
_entity_poly.pdbx_seq_one_letter_code
_entity_poly.pdbx_strand_id
1 'polypeptide(L)'
;MSQAEERSRRELAHFLRSRRERVDPVDVGLPVGPRRRTLGLRREEVAVLAGLSPTWYTYLEQGRHIRPSPEVLDSLARVLRMTEDERRYMHLLAYGHVTPLEPSQLDEAGRAFVEQFVRTAGTGPHPLYALDYMGDLVAWNDSAAEWYTDWSTRSGLDRNIVWWIVTDPEARERVLDWEADARDIVFRLRALAARHHADQRLHEFIRRLRKASTDCDQWWSDHDVRGQRLRLRRLRHHSLGEQTFRLAVTHPEDYASVTIAFHLPA
;
A
#
# COMPACT_ATOMS: atom_id res chain seq x y z
N MET A 1 -1.39 16.79 21.28
CA MET A 1 -0.99 15.80 20.25
C MET A 1 -2.23 15.20 19.66
N SER A 2 -2.31 15.18 18.34
CA SER A 2 -3.40 14.53 17.63
C SER A 2 -3.29 13.00 17.79
N GLN A 3 -4.43 12.30 17.86
CA GLN A 3 -4.45 10.83 17.80
C GLN A 3 -3.75 10.30 16.54
N ALA A 4 -3.72 11.10 15.48
CA ALA A 4 -3.07 10.77 14.23
C ALA A 4 -1.52 10.75 14.37
N GLU A 5 -0.93 11.70 15.10
CA GLU A 5 0.51 11.74 15.38
C GLU A 5 0.96 10.55 16.24
N GLU A 6 0.15 10.18 17.24
CA GLU A 6 0.39 9.00 18.07
C GLU A 6 0.40 7.73 17.23
N ARG A 7 -0.54 7.61 16.28
CA ARG A 7 -0.64 6.46 15.38
C ARG A 7 0.58 6.36 14.46
N SER A 8 0.98 7.45 13.81
CA SER A 8 2.17 7.47 12.94
C SER A 8 3.43 7.09 13.71
N ARG A 9 3.56 7.54 14.97
CA ARG A 9 4.71 7.20 15.82
C ARG A 9 4.77 5.73 16.20
N ARG A 10 3.62 5.12 16.53
CA ARG A 10 3.54 3.68 16.79
C ARG A 10 3.86 2.88 15.54
N GLU A 11 3.32 3.28 14.40
CA GLU A 11 3.59 2.62 13.12
C GLU A 11 5.08 2.72 12.75
N LEU A 12 5.73 3.88 12.95
CA LEU A 12 7.17 4.03 12.77
C LEU A 12 7.96 3.06 13.64
N ALA A 13 7.58 2.92 14.92
CA ALA A 13 8.21 2.01 15.85
C ALA A 13 8.09 0.54 15.40
N HIS A 14 6.89 0.12 14.98
CA HIS A 14 6.66 -1.23 14.45
C HIS A 14 7.41 -1.48 13.14
N PHE A 15 7.40 -0.51 12.22
CA PHE A 15 8.10 -0.59 10.95
C PHE A 15 9.61 -0.76 11.17
N LEU A 16 10.24 0.09 11.99
CA LEU A 16 11.67 -0.01 12.32
C LEU A 16 12.03 -1.35 12.95
N ARG A 17 11.19 -1.84 13.88
CA ARG A 17 11.37 -3.15 14.48
C ARG A 17 11.35 -4.26 13.43
N SER A 18 10.38 -4.25 12.51
CA SER A 18 10.29 -5.26 11.44
C SER A 18 11.55 -5.25 10.55
N ARG A 19 12.05 -4.07 10.18
CA ARG A 19 13.24 -3.93 9.32
C ARG A 19 14.49 -4.41 10.05
N ARG A 20 14.62 -4.11 11.36
CA ARG A 20 15.71 -4.61 12.19
C ARG A 20 15.73 -6.14 12.29
N GLU A 21 14.58 -6.75 12.50
CA GLU A 21 14.45 -8.21 12.65
C GLU A 21 14.69 -8.96 11.33
N ARG A 22 14.56 -8.28 10.18
CA ARG A 22 14.81 -8.83 8.83
C ARG A 22 16.30 -8.84 8.41
N VAL A 23 17.11 -7.89 8.86
CA VAL A 23 18.49 -7.72 8.36
C VAL A 23 19.42 -8.77 8.96
N ASP A 24 20.08 -9.55 8.10
CA ASP A 24 21.11 -10.49 8.55
C ASP A 24 22.33 -9.73 9.10
N PRO A 25 22.81 -10.06 10.31
CA PRO A 25 24.03 -9.48 10.87
C PRO A 25 25.25 -9.59 9.95
N VAL A 26 25.36 -10.67 9.16
CA VAL A 26 26.47 -10.86 8.22
C VAL A 26 26.47 -9.79 7.14
N ASP A 27 25.29 -9.35 6.68
CA ASP A 27 25.13 -8.35 5.62
C ASP A 27 25.60 -6.94 6.02
N VAL A 28 25.83 -6.73 7.31
CA VAL A 28 26.38 -5.49 7.89
C VAL A 28 27.73 -5.70 8.57
N GLY A 29 28.40 -6.83 8.30
CA GLY A 29 29.75 -7.14 8.76
C GLY A 29 29.85 -7.55 10.22
N LEU A 30 28.75 -8.00 10.85
CA LEU A 30 28.76 -8.49 12.22
C LEU A 30 28.94 -10.01 12.26
N PRO A 31 29.76 -10.54 13.19
CA PRO A 31 29.97 -11.98 13.30
C PRO A 31 28.73 -12.69 13.87
N VAL A 32 28.37 -13.83 13.29
CA VAL A 32 27.34 -14.72 13.84
C VAL A 32 28.00 -15.72 14.78
N GLY A 33 28.16 -15.32 16.05
CA GLY A 33 28.69 -16.21 17.07
C GLY A 33 27.69 -17.32 17.47
N PRO A 34 28.17 -18.47 17.98
CA PRO A 34 27.33 -19.63 18.34
C PRO A 34 26.31 -19.39 19.46
N ARG A 35 26.33 -18.22 20.12
CA ARG A 35 25.40 -17.82 21.20
C ARG A 35 24.32 -16.82 20.76
N ARG A 36 24.21 -16.52 19.45
CA ARG A 36 23.20 -15.57 18.96
C ARG A 36 21.81 -16.24 18.95
N ARG A 37 20.90 -15.73 19.80
CA ARG A 37 19.51 -16.21 19.92
C ARG A 37 18.48 -15.36 19.17
N THR A 38 18.86 -14.15 18.74
CA THR A 38 17.97 -13.19 18.10
C THR A 38 18.08 -13.30 16.58
N LEU A 39 16.94 -13.44 15.90
CA LEU A 39 16.84 -13.29 14.44
C LEU A 39 17.04 -11.81 14.09
N GLY A 40 17.94 -11.55 13.13
CA GLY A 40 18.29 -10.20 12.68
C GLY A 40 19.19 -9.41 13.64
N LEU A 41 19.16 -8.09 13.51
CA LEU A 41 19.97 -7.16 14.31
C LEU A 41 19.39 -6.90 15.70
N ARG A 42 20.26 -6.66 16.68
CA ARG A 42 19.88 -6.19 18.01
C ARG A 42 19.80 -4.66 18.03
N ARG A 43 19.13 -4.10 19.03
CA ARG A 43 18.95 -2.62 19.12
C ARG A 43 20.28 -1.90 19.27
N GLU A 44 21.15 -2.45 20.11
CA GLU A 44 22.50 -1.95 20.33
C GLU A 44 23.36 -1.97 19.06
N GLU A 45 23.22 -3.02 18.23
CA GLU A 45 23.95 -3.15 16.98
C GLU A 45 23.51 -2.09 15.96
N VAL A 46 22.19 -1.90 15.79
CA VAL A 46 21.67 -0.84 14.92
C VAL A 46 22.11 0.53 15.41
N ALA A 47 22.01 0.78 16.71
CA ALA A 47 22.41 2.06 17.28
C ALA A 47 23.89 2.36 17.00
N VAL A 48 24.79 1.41 17.23
CA VAL A 48 26.22 1.56 16.94
C VAL A 48 26.47 1.81 15.45
N LEU A 49 25.88 0.99 14.57
CA LEU A 49 26.06 1.11 13.11
C LEU A 49 25.49 2.43 12.54
N ALA A 50 24.45 2.98 13.18
CA ALA A 50 23.81 4.22 12.79
C ALA A 50 24.42 5.47 13.44
N GLY A 51 25.36 5.32 14.39
CA GLY A 51 25.96 6.42 15.13
C GLY A 51 25.03 7.03 16.19
N LEU A 52 24.15 6.23 16.78
CA LEU A 52 23.12 6.63 17.73
C LEU A 52 23.37 6.04 19.13
N SER A 53 22.78 6.66 20.16
CA SER A 53 22.73 6.06 21.50
C SER A 53 21.79 4.84 21.52
N PRO A 54 22.19 3.69 22.11
CA PRO A 54 21.31 2.52 22.27
C PRO A 54 19.98 2.83 22.98
N THR A 55 20.03 3.71 23.99
CA THR A 55 18.85 4.17 24.71
C THR A 55 17.92 4.96 23.81
N TRP A 56 18.48 5.85 22.98
CA TRP A 56 17.70 6.67 22.06
C TRP A 56 17.02 5.82 20.99
N TYR A 57 17.73 4.85 20.39
CA TYR A 57 17.14 3.93 19.43
C TYR A 57 16.06 3.03 20.06
N THR A 58 16.26 2.61 21.31
CA THR A 58 15.24 1.88 22.07
C THR A 58 13.97 2.72 22.27
N TYR A 59 14.10 4.02 22.55
CA TYR A 59 12.95 4.93 22.65
C TYR A 59 12.22 5.10 21.33
N LEU A 60 12.95 5.09 20.21
CA LEU A 60 12.37 5.16 18.87
C LEU A 60 11.51 3.92 18.59
N GLU A 61 12.05 2.72 18.84
CA GLU A 61 11.32 1.45 18.70
C GLU A 61 10.21 1.23 19.73
N GLN A 62 10.20 1.98 20.83
CA GLN A 62 9.09 1.98 21.80
C GLN A 62 7.98 2.96 21.40
N GLY A 63 8.17 3.74 20.33
CA GLY A 63 7.24 4.80 19.97
C GLY A 63 7.13 5.85 21.08
N ARG A 64 8.22 6.17 21.77
CA ARG A 64 8.25 7.32 22.69
C ARG A 64 8.20 8.63 21.90
N HIS A 65 7.79 9.71 22.57
CA HIS A 65 7.70 11.03 21.95
C HIS A 65 9.08 11.66 21.73
N ILE A 66 9.79 11.12 20.74
CA ILE A 66 11.04 11.65 20.21
C ILE A 66 10.88 11.83 18.70
N ARG A 67 11.55 12.84 18.14
CA ARG A 67 11.52 13.12 16.72
C ARG A 67 12.91 12.86 16.14
N PRO A 68 13.11 11.82 15.31
CA PRO A 68 14.36 11.66 14.56
C PRO A 68 14.61 12.89 13.68
N SER A 69 15.86 13.15 13.28
CA SER A 69 16.19 14.07 12.19
C SER A 69 16.22 13.32 10.85
N PRO A 70 16.12 14.01 9.69
CA PRO A 70 16.17 13.33 8.39
C PRO A 70 17.46 12.55 8.18
N GLU A 71 18.59 13.07 8.69
CA GLU A 71 19.90 12.41 8.65
C GLU A 71 19.93 11.13 9.49
N VAL A 72 19.27 11.15 10.65
CA VAL A 72 19.11 9.94 11.49
C VAL A 72 18.29 8.89 10.75
N LEU A 73 17.18 9.28 10.11
CA LEU A 73 16.38 8.37 9.30
C LEU A 73 17.18 7.81 8.12
N ASP A 74 17.97 8.61 7.43
CA ASP A 74 18.80 8.14 6.32
C ASP A 74 19.92 7.21 6.79
N SER A 75 20.53 7.48 7.95
CA SER A 75 21.48 6.55 8.57
C SER A 75 20.82 5.22 8.90
N LEU A 76 19.61 5.23 9.47
CA LEU A 76 18.82 4.03 9.75
C LEU A 76 18.43 3.29 8.46
N ALA A 77 18.03 3.99 7.41
CA ALA A 77 17.68 3.37 6.12
C ALA A 77 18.87 2.59 5.54
N ARG A 78 20.08 3.19 5.61
CA ARG A 78 21.33 2.55 5.16
C ARG A 78 21.67 1.32 5.99
N VAL A 79 21.67 1.44 7.32
CA VAL A 79 22.02 0.34 8.24
C VAL A 79 21.02 -0.81 8.14
N LEU A 80 19.74 -0.49 8.02
CA LEU A 80 18.66 -1.46 7.89
C LEU A 80 18.45 -1.94 6.45
N ARG A 81 19.35 -1.56 5.54
CA ARG A 81 19.35 -1.94 4.11
C ARG A 81 17.97 -1.77 3.47
N MET A 82 17.31 -0.66 3.80
CA MET A 82 15.97 -0.36 3.32
C MET A 82 16.00 -0.12 1.81
N THR A 83 14.97 -0.60 1.13
CA THR A 83 14.65 -0.15 -0.22
C THR A 83 14.27 1.33 -0.21
N GLU A 84 14.30 1.95 -1.38
CA GLU A 84 13.91 3.36 -1.50
C GLU A 84 12.42 3.58 -1.15
N ASP A 85 11.53 2.62 -1.38
CA ASP A 85 10.12 2.71 -0.97
C ASP A 85 9.97 2.62 0.56
N GLU A 86 10.72 1.73 1.21
CA GLU A 86 10.80 1.61 2.67
C GLU A 86 11.35 2.89 3.31
N ARG A 87 12.39 3.48 2.73
CA ARG A 87 12.96 4.76 3.16
C ARG A 87 11.94 5.89 3.07
N ARG A 88 11.27 6.05 1.92
CA ARG A 88 10.20 7.06 1.75
C ARG A 88 9.07 6.87 2.74
N TYR A 89 8.66 5.63 2.97
CA TYR A 89 7.62 5.31 3.94
C TYR A 89 8.02 5.68 5.37
N MET A 90 9.26 5.40 5.77
CA MET A 90 9.79 5.80 7.08
C MET A 90 9.79 7.33 7.26
N HIS A 91 10.25 8.08 6.26
CA HIS A 91 10.21 9.54 6.27
C HIS A 91 8.78 10.08 6.33
N LEU A 92 7.86 9.46 5.60
CA LEU A 92 6.45 9.79 5.65
C LEU A 92 5.85 9.55 7.04
N LEU A 93 6.22 8.49 7.75
CA LEU A 93 5.74 8.26 9.12
C LEU A 93 6.28 9.28 10.12
N ALA A 94 7.51 9.76 9.92
CA ALA A 94 8.18 10.69 10.84
C ALA A 94 7.82 12.16 10.60
N TYR A 95 7.57 12.55 9.35
CA TYR A 95 7.36 13.95 8.94
C TYR A 95 6.13 14.17 8.08
N GLY A 96 5.54 13.12 7.53
CA GLY A 96 4.41 13.20 6.62
C GLY A 96 3.22 13.86 7.29
N HIS A 97 3.07 15.15 7.01
CA HIS A 97 1.84 15.90 7.18
C HIS A 97 1.42 16.30 5.78
N VAL A 98 0.87 15.36 5.02
CA VAL A 98 0.05 15.77 3.88
C VAL A 98 -1.20 16.33 4.52
N THR A 99 -1.42 17.65 4.41
CA THR A 99 -2.75 18.25 4.60
C THR A 99 -3.73 17.29 3.94
N PRO A 100 -4.82 16.87 4.62
CA PRO A 100 -5.81 16.01 3.97
C PRO A 100 -6.05 16.60 2.58
N LEU A 101 -5.94 15.77 1.53
CA LEU A 101 -6.70 16.11 0.34
C LEU A 101 -8.10 16.37 0.90
N GLU A 102 -8.57 17.62 0.80
CA GLU A 102 -9.96 18.00 1.08
C GLU A 102 -10.84 16.82 0.66
N PRO A 103 -11.85 16.44 1.47
CA PRO A 103 -12.58 15.18 1.30
C PRO A 103 -12.72 14.89 -0.18
N SER A 104 -12.03 13.84 -0.62
CA SER A 104 -11.82 13.49 -2.02
C SER A 104 -13.10 12.97 -2.68
N GLN A 105 -14.23 13.53 -2.29
CA GLN A 105 -15.46 13.46 -3.02
C GLN A 105 -15.20 14.31 -4.25
N LEU A 106 -14.92 13.63 -5.36
CA LEU A 106 -15.23 14.17 -6.67
C LEU A 106 -16.53 14.95 -6.56
N ASP A 107 -16.47 16.24 -6.88
CA ASP A 107 -17.68 17.01 -7.06
C ASP A 107 -18.48 16.42 -8.23
N GLU A 108 -19.72 16.88 -8.38
CA GLU A 108 -20.62 16.37 -9.42
C GLU A 108 -20.02 16.53 -10.82
N ALA A 109 -19.33 17.65 -11.07
CA ALA A 109 -18.65 17.93 -12.33
C ALA A 109 -17.51 16.95 -12.61
N GLY A 110 -16.63 16.71 -11.63
CA GLY A 110 -15.51 15.78 -11.78
C GLY A 110 -15.96 14.35 -11.92
N ARG A 111 -17.02 13.94 -11.19
CA ARG A 111 -17.65 12.62 -11.37
C ARG A 111 -18.18 12.49 -12.80
N ALA A 112 -18.95 13.45 -13.28
CA ALA A 112 -19.50 13.44 -14.64
C ALA A 112 -18.39 13.38 -15.70
N PHE A 113 -17.30 14.14 -15.51
CA PHE A 113 -16.13 14.11 -16.38
C PHE A 113 -15.47 12.73 -16.43
N VAL A 114 -15.17 12.13 -15.27
CA VAL A 114 -14.54 10.80 -15.19
C VAL A 114 -15.43 9.73 -15.82
N GLU A 115 -16.72 9.75 -15.56
CA GLU A 115 -17.68 8.83 -16.17
C GLU A 115 -17.75 9.01 -17.69
N GLN A 116 -17.80 10.25 -18.18
CA GLN A 116 -17.79 10.54 -19.61
C GLN A 116 -16.47 10.09 -20.26
N PHE A 117 -15.34 10.33 -19.60
CA PHE A 117 -14.04 9.89 -20.07
C PHE A 117 -13.99 8.37 -20.23
N VAL A 118 -14.37 7.61 -19.19
CA VAL A 118 -14.36 6.14 -19.24
C VAL A 118 -15.30 5.62 -20.32
N ARG A 119 -16.50 6.18 -20.46
CA ARG A 119 -17.44 5.80 -21.55
C ARG A 119 -16.86 6.08 -22.94
N THR A 120 -16.20 7.22 -23.12
CA THR A 120 -15.71 7.65 -24.45
C THR A 120 -14.44 6.91 -24.84
N ALA A 121 -13.50 6.72 -23.91
CA ALA A 121 -12.22 6.06 -24.16
C ALA A 121 -12.29 4.53 -24.06
N GLY A 122 -13.30 3.99 -23.36
CA GLY A 122 -13.43 2.57 -23.01
C GLY A 122 -14.20 1.72 -24.01
N THR A 123 -14.21 2.06 -25.31
CA THR A 123 -14.96 1.32 -26.34
C THR A 123 -14.23 0.09 -26.89
N GLY A 124 -12.94 -0.08 -26.56
CA GLY A 124 -12.14 -1.23 -26.97
C GLY A 124 -12.25 -2.44 -26.05
N PRO A 125 -11.63 -3.59 -26.40
CA PRO A 125 -11.75 -4.87 -25.68
C PRO A 125 -10.91 -4.94 -24.39
N HIS A 126 -10.50 -3.80 -23.86
CA HIS A 126 -9.51 -3.72 -22.78
C HIS A 126 -10.12 -3.05 -21.55
N PRO A 127 -9.90 -3.62 -20.35
CA PRO A 127 -10.43 -3.04 -19.12
C PRO A 127 -9.93 -1.60 -18.88
N LEU A 128 -10.89 -0.70 -18.68
CA LEU A 128 -10.69 0.68 -18.27
C LEU A 128 -11.64 0.99 -17.12
N TYR A 129 -11.10 1.49 -16.02
CA TYR A 129 -11.92 1.93 -14.89
C TYR A 129 -11.26 3.09 -14.14
N ALA A 130 -12.09 3.82 -13.40
CA ALA A 130 -11.68 4.89 -12.50
C ALA A 130 -12.13 4.56 -11.07
N LEU A 131 -11.28 4.87 -10.10
CA LEU A 131 -11.53 4.66 -8.68
C LEU A 131 -11.05 5.86 -7.86
N ASP A 132 -11.63 6.03 -6.68
CA ASP A 132 -11.07 6.92 -5.67
C ASP A 132 -9.81 6.33 -5.02
N TYR A 133 -9.16 7.11 -4.14
CA TYR A 133 -7.98 6.68 -3.39
C TYR A 133 -8.19 5.42 -2.52
N MET A 134 -9.41 5.10 -2.11
CA MET A 134 -9.74 3.89 -1.32
C MET A 134 -10.03 2.66 -2.18
N GLY A 135 -10.19 2.82 -3.49
CA GLY A 135 -10.55 1.74 -4.41
C GLY A 135 -12.04 1.64 -4.70
N ASP A 136 -12.85 2.60 -4.29
CA ASP A 136 -14.26 2.64 -4.67
C ASP A 136 -14.36 3.02 -6.15
N LEU A 137 -15.02 2.18 -6.94
CA LEU A 137 -15.16 2.43 -8.38
C LEU A 137 -16.09 3.62 -8.63
N VAL A 138 -15.60 4.57 -9.41
CA VAL A 138 -16.34 5.75 -9.89
C VAL A 138 -17.00 5.45 -11.23
N ALA A 139 -16.26 4.81 -12.14
CA ALA A 139 -16.71 4.44 -13.47
C ALA A 139 -15.90 3.23 -14.00
N TRP A 140 -16.48 2.44 -14.89
CA TRP A 140 -15.82 1.32 -15.56
C TRP A 140 -16.45 1.09 -16.94
N ASN A 141 -15.69 0.52 -17.88
CA ASN A 141 -16.23 0.09 -19.16
C ASN A 141 -16.70 -1.37 -19.12
N ASP A 142 -17.37 -1.83 -20.17
CA ASP A 142 -17.91 -3.19 -20.27
C ASP A 142 -16.81 -4.24 -20.15
N SER A 143 -15.66 -4.03 -20.80
CA SER A 143 -14.53 -4.95 -20.68
C SER A 143 -14.00 -5.07 -19.25
N ALA A 144 -14.03 -4.00 -18.46
CA ALA A 144 -13.67 -4.12 -17.04
C ALA A 144 -14.67 -4.98 -16.26
N ALA A 145 -15.96 -4.95 -16.60
CA ALA A 145 -16.95 -5.84 -16.00
C ALA A 145 -16.77 -7.30 -16.45
N GLU A 146 -16.46 -7.51 -17.72
CA GLU A 146 -16.26 -8.84 -18.32
C GLU A 146 -15.02 -9.57 -17.78
N TRP A 147 -13.89 -8.86 -17.66
CA TRP A 147 -12.62 -9.42 -17.21
C TRP A 147 -12.52 -9.56 -15.68
N TYR A 148 -13.20 -8.71 -14.91
CA TYR A 148 -13.21 -8.77 -13.45
C TYR A 148 -14.50 -9.36 -12.92
N THR A 149 -15.56 -8.56 -12.88
CA THR A 149 -16.88 -8.92 -12.34
C THR A 149 -17.89 -7.86 -12.73
N ASP A 150 -19.18 -8.18 -12.79
CA ASP A 150 -20.22 -7.18 -13.08
C ASP A 150 -20.44 -6.24 -11.90
N TRP A 151 -19.71 -5.13 -11.91
CA TRP A 151 -19.77 -4.08 -10.89
C TRP A 151 -21.13 -3.38 -10.78
N SER A 152 -22.00 -3.47 -11.79
CA SER A 152 -23.34 -2.85 -11.75
C SER A 152 -24.28 -3.55 -10.75
N THR A 153 -24.05 -4.84 -10.52
CA THR A 153 -24.81 -5.66 -9.55
C THR A 153 -24.30 -5.53 -8.11
N ARG A 154 -23.15 -4.87 -7.93
CA ARG A 154 -22.46 -4.75 -6.63
C ARG A 154 -22.72 -3.36 -6.02
N SER A 155 -22.76 -3.30 -4.69
CA SER A 155 -22.99 -2.05 -3.95
C SER A 155 -22.16 -1.98 -2.67
N GLY A 156 -22.04 -0.78 -2.10
CA GLY A 156 -21.22 -0.56 -0.90
C GLY A 156 -19.78 -1.05 -1.10
N LEU A 157 -19.25 -1.80 -0.12
CA LEU A 157 -17.90 -2.36 -0.19
C LEU A 157 -17.72 -3.40 -1.30
N ASP A 158 -18.79 -4.08 -1.73
CA ASP A 158 -18.65 -5.12 -2.74
C ASP A 158 -18.34 -4.53 -4.13
N ARG A 159 -18.52 -3.21 -4.31
CA ARG A 159 -18.10 -2.44 -5.50
C ARG A 159 -16.75 -1.73 -5.32
N ASN A 160 -16.05 -2.00 -4.23
CA ASN A 160 -14.67 -1.57 -4.04
C ASN A 160 -13.73 -2.62 -4.63
N ILE A 161 -12.88 -2.23 -5.57
CA ILE A 161 -12.00 -3.19 -6.28
C ILE A 161 -10.97 -3.83 -5.34
N VAL A 162 -10.50 -3.10 -4.34
CA VAL A 162 -9.55 -3.62 -3.33
C VAL A 162 -10.23 -4.66 -2.45
N TRP A 163 -11.45 -4.36 -1.99
CA TRP A 163 -12.27 -5.30 -1.23
C TRP A 163 -12.54 -6.58 -2.01
N TRP A 164 -12.99 -6.43 -3.26
CA TRP A 164 -13.26 -7.56 -4.15
C TRP A 164 -12.02 -8.43 -4.35
N ILE A 165 -10.88 -7.83 -4.72
CA ILE A 165 -9.64 -8.60 -4.95
C ILE A 165 -9.24 -9.38 -3.68
N VAL A 166 -9.37 -8.79 -2.50
CA VAL A 166 -8.88 -9.42 -1.26
C VAL A 166 -9.85 -10.46 -0.68
N THR A 167 -11.16 -10.29 -0.89
CA THR A 167 -12.18 -11.04 -0.12
C THR A 167 -13.10 -11.91 -0.97
N ASP A 168 -13.28 -11.61 -2.26
CA ASP A 168 -14.23 -12.32 -3.11
C ASP A 168 -13.58 -13.56 -3.74
N PRO A 169 -14.20 -14.75 -3.64
CA PRO A 169 -13.71 -15.95 -4.32
C PRO A 169 -13.57 -15.79 -5.84
N GLU A 170 -14.46 -15.03 -6.49
CA GLU A 170 -14.39 -14.77 -7.94
C GLU A 170 -13.04 -14.13 -8.31
N ALA A 171 -12.49 -13.28 -7.44
CA ALA A 171 -11.20 -12.64 -7.69
C ALA A 171 -10.05 -13.64 -7.82
N ARG A 172 -10.09 -14.75 -7.08
CA ARG A 172 -9.09 -15.82 -7.15
C ARG A 172 -9.20 -16.63 -8.45
N GLU A 173 -10.39 -16.68 -9.04
CA GLU A 173 -10.62 -17.36 -10.32
C GLU A 173 -10.20 -16.48 -11.51
N ARG A 174 -10.42 -15.18 -11.39
CA ARG A 174 -10.19 -14.18 -12.44
C ARG A 174 -8.77 -13.64 -12.48
N VAL A 175 -8.13 -13.43 -11.33
CA VAL A 175 -6.76 -12.90 -11.24
C VAL A 175 -5.81 -14.08 -11.08
N LEU A 176 -5.02 -14.40 -12.11
CA LEU A 176 -4.20 -15.62 -12.11
C LEU A 176 -3.09 -15.59 -11.07
N ASP A 177 -2.43 -14.45 -10.91
CA ASP A 177 -1.38 -14.23 -9.91
C ASP A 177 -1.98 -13.56 -8.65
N TRP A 178 -3.17 -14.00 -8.24
CA TRP A 178 -4.00 -13.37 -7.19
C TRP A 178 -3.21 -13.02 -5.93
N GLU A 179 -2.44 -13.97 -5.40
CA GLU A 179 -1.72 -13.78 -4.12
C GLU A 179 -0.72 -12.62 -4.21
N ALA A 180 0.06 -12.58 -5.30
CA ALA A 180 1.04 -11.52 -5.53
C ALA A 180 0.36 -10.15 -5.69
N ASP A 181 -0.76 -10.11 -6.42
CA ASP A 181 -1.54 -8.91 -6.68
C ASP A 181 -2.24 -8.36 -5.42
N ALA A 182 -2.88 -9.25 -4.66
CA ALA A 182 -3.54 -8.91 -3.40
C ALA A 182 -2.52 -8.43 -2.36
N ARG A 183 -1.37 -9.11 -2.25
CA ARG A 183 -0.27 -8.71 -1.37
C ARG A 183 0.30 -7.33 -1.74
N ASP A 184 0.50 -7.06 -3.02
CA ASP A 184 0.95 -5.73 -3.49
C ASP A 184 -0.07 -4.63 -3.14
N ILE A 185 -1.36 -4.90 -3.29
CA ILE A 185 -2.43 -3.97 -2.87
C ILE A 185 -2.33 -3.66 -1.38
N VAL A 186 -2.14 -4.67 -0.52
CA VAL A 186 -1.98 -4.50 0.93
C VAL A 186 -0.77 -3.60 1.26
N PHE A 187 0.36 -3.80 0.58
CA PHE A 187 1.56 -2.98 0.77
C PHE A 187 1.34 -1.52 0.37
N ARG A 188 0.58 -1.27 -0.71
CA ARG A 188 0.23 0.10 -1.13
C ARG A 188 -0.79 0.76 -0.21
N LEU A 189 -1.76 0.01 0.32
CA LEU A 189 -2.69 0.50 1.34
C LEU A 189 -1.98 0.96 2.61
N ARG A 190 -0.91 0.26 3.02
CA ARG A 190 -0.07 0.68 4.16
C ARG A 190 0.58 2.03 3.91
N ALA A 191 1.15 2.25 2.71
CA ALA A 191 1.69 3.55 2.32
C ALA A 191 0.60 4.63 2.30
N LEU A 192 -0.58 4.32 1.77
CA LEU A 192 -1.72 5.23 1.73
C LEU A 192 -2.19 5.64 3.13
N ALA A 193 -2.30 4.67 4.05
CA ALA A 193 -2.70 4.93 5.44
C ALA A 193 -1.72 5.85 6.18
N ALA A 194 -0.42 5.75 5.89
CA ALA A 194 0.56 6.69 6.43
C ALA A 194 0.42 8.10 5.85
N ARG A 195 0.08 8.23 4.55
CA ARG A 195 -0.18 9.54 3.94
C ARG A 195 -1.43 10.19 4.54
N HIS A 196 -2.50 9.41 4.67
CA HIS A 196 -3.80 9.83 5.18
C HIS A 196 -4.02 9.38 6.64
N HIS A 197 -3.03 9.63 7.49
CA HIS A 197 -3.00 9.17 8.89
C HIS A 197 -4.19 9.64 9.76
N ALA A 198 -4.86 10.74 9.38
CA ALA A 198 -6.04 11.26 10.06
C ALA A 198 -7.37 10.70 9.51
N ASP A 199 -7.36 9.98 8.40
CA ASP A 199 -8.57 9.49 7.74
C ASP A 199 -9.12 8.24 8.43
N GLN A 200 -10.18 8.43 9.21
CA GLN A 200 -10.83 7.35 9.95
C GLN A 200 -11.50 6.32 9.03
N ARG A 201 -11.99 6.74 7.86
CA ARG A 201 -12.69 5.85 6.92
C ARG A 201 -11.71 4.83 6.33
N LEU A 202 -10.52 5.28 5.93
CA LEU A 202 -9.45 4.40 5.45
C LEU A 202 -9.00 3.39 6.53
N HIS A 203 -8.83 3.84 7.77
CA HIS A 203 -8.43 2.96 8.86
C HIS A 203 -9.49 1.90 9.18
N GLU A 204 -10.77 2.29 9.16
CA GLU A 204 -11.89 1.37 9.34
C GLU A 204 -11.97 0.36 8.19
N PHE A 205 -11.76 0.79 6.95
CA PHE A 205 -11.70 -0.09 5.78
C PHE A 205 -10.58 -1.14 5.91
N ILE A 206 -9.36 -0.73 6.27
CA ILE A 206 -8.23 -1.64 6.52
C ILE A 206 -8.56 -2.63 7.64
N ARG A 207 -9.18 -2.17 8.73
CA ARG A 207 -9.60 -3.05 9.83
C ARG A 207 -10.57 -4.12 9.36
N ARG A 208 -11.56 -3.74 8.53
CA ARG A 208 -12.52 -4.67 7.95
C ARG A 208 -11.85 -5.66 7.00
N LEU A 209 -10.94 -5.21 6.14
CA LEU A 209 -10.17 -6.08 5.23
C LEU A 209 -9.38 -7.15 6.00
N ARG A 210 -8.63 -6.75 7.03
CA ARG A 210 -7.86 -7.66 7.88
C ARG A 210 -8.74 -8.69 8.58
N LYS A 211 -9.95 -8.29 9.01
CA LYS A 211 -10.90 -9.22 9.63
C LYS A 211 -11.50 -10.20 8.61
N ALA A 212 -11.66 -9.78 7.35
CA ALA A 212 -12.28 -10.57 6.30
C ALA A 212 -11.33 -11.57 5.64
N SER A 213 -10.01 -11.34 5.66
CA SER A 213 -9.01 -12.19 5.02
C SER A 213 -7.80 -12.43 5.93
N THR A 214 -7.57 -13.69 6.30
CA THR A 214 -6.40 -14.10 7.09
C THR A 214 -5.09 -13.80 6.37
N ASP A 215 -5.05 -13.99 5.04
CA ASP A 215 -3.89 -13.66 4.21
C ASP A 215 -3.57 -12.16 4.30
N CYS A 216 -4.60 -11.31 4.23
CA CYS A 216 -4.45 -9.86 4.38
C CYS A 216 -3.94 -9.48 5.78
N ASP A 217 -4.44 -10.11 6.84
CA ASP A 217 -3.95 -9.85 8.20
C ASP A 217 -2.48 -10.23 8.38
N GLN A 218 -2.05 -11.35 7.78
CA GLN A 218 -0.67 -11.78 7.76
C GLN A 218 0.21 -10.80 6.98
N TRP A 219 -0.13 -10.48 5.72
CA TRP A 219 0.67 -9.54 4.91
C TRP A 219 0.70 -8.14 5.50
N TRP A 220 -0.39 -7.70 6.15
CA TRP A 220 -0.36 -6.47 6.92
C TRP A 220 0.68 -6.60 8.04
N SER A 221 0.65 -7.67 8.82
CA SER A 221 1.58 -7.88 9.94
C SER A 221 3.06 -8.01 9.53
N ASP A 222 3.37 -8.29 8.27
CA ASP A 222 4.74 -8.28 7.74
C ASP A 222 5.37 -6.87 7.66
N HIS A 223 4.57 -5.80 7.75
CA HIS A 223 5.00 -4.39 7.64
C HIS A 223 5.75 -4.04 6.34
N ASP A 224 5.57 -4.84 5.30
CA ASP A 224 6.14 -4.55 3.99
C ASP A 224 5.40 -3.41 3.28
N VAL A 225 6.15 -2.64 2.49
CA VAL A 225 5.64 -1.46 1.79
C VAL A 225 6.21 -1.41 0.37
N ARG A 226 5.39 -0.98 -0.58
CA ARG A 226 5.77 -0.82 -1.99
C ARG A 226 5.16 0.46 -2.55
N GLY A 227 5.89 1.12 -3.44
CA GLY A 227 5.38 2.21 -4.27
C GLY A 227 4.55 1.71 -5.46
N GLN A 228 3.79 2.61 -6.08
CA GLN A 228 3.10 2.34 -7.34
C GLN A 228 4.12 2.12 -8.46
N ARG A 229 3.97 1.02 -9.22
CA ARG A 229 4.82 0.70 -10.37
C ARG A 229 3.96 0.17 -11.51
N LEU A 230 4.47 0.27 -12.74
CA LEU A 230 3.96 -0.50 -13.87
C LEU A 230 4.00 -1.98 -13.48
N ARG A 231 2.87 -2.67 -13.67
CA ARG A 231 2.76 -4.09 -13.34
C ARG A 231 2.09 -4.87 -14.45
N LEU A 232 2.48 -6.12 -14.58
CA LEU A 232 1.70 -7.08 -15.36
C LEU A 232 0.56 -7.56 -14.48
N ARG A 233 -0.59 -7.76 -15.10
CA ARG A 233 -1.76 -8.36 -14.49
C ARG A 233 -2.30 -9.42 -15.43
N ARG A 234 -2.32 -10.65 -14.95
CA ARG A 234 -2.84 -11.80 -15.68
C ARG A 234 -4.28 -12.05 -15.28
N LEU A 235 -5.18 -11.97 -16.24
CA LEU A 235 -6.62 -12.13 -16.04
C LEU A 235 -7.15 -13.32 -16.83
N ARG A 236 -8.19 -13.95 -16.31
CA ARG A 236 -8.97 -15.00 -16.97
C ARG A 236 -10.36 -14.49 -17.34
N HIS A 237 -10.65 -14.52 -18.63
CA HIS A 237 -11.97 -14.31 -19.18
C HIS A 237 -12.71 -15.63 -19.31
N HIS A 238 -14.02 -15.62 -19.10
CA HIS A 238 -14.86 -16.82 -19.24
C HIS A 238 -14.81 -17.41 -20.65
N SER A 239 -14.82 -16.58 -21.69
CA SER A 239 -14.85 -17.01 -23.10
C SER A 239 -13.56 -16.75 -23.88
N LEU A 240 -12.72 -15.80 -23.45
CA LEU A 240 -11.52 -15.36 -24.18
C LEU A 240 -10.24 -15.99 -23.61
N GLY A 241 -10.36 -16.80 -22.55
CA GLY A 241 -9.24 -17.43 -21.88
C GLY A 241 -8.37 -16.46 -21.10
N GLU A 242 -7.09 -16.77 -20.99
CA GLU A 242 -6.13 -16.03 -20.18
C GLU A 242 -5.43 -14.93 -21.00
N GLN A 243 -5.34 -13.72 -20.45
CA GLN A 243 -4.58 -12.62 -21.06
C GLN A 243 -3.71 -11.90 -20.03
N THR A 244 -2.61 -11.34 -20.53
CA THR A 244 -1.69 -10.54 -19.72
C THR A 244 -1.80 -9.08 -20.14
N PHE A 245 -2.01 -8.20 -19.18
CA PHE A 245 -2.09 -6.77 -19.38
C PHE A 245 -0.98 -6.06 -18.61
N ARG A 246 -0.43 -5.01 -19.21
CA ARG A 246 0.36 -4.00 -18.52
C ARG A 246 -0.60 -2.96 -17.95
N LEU A 247 -0.66 -2.89 -16.62
CA LEU A 247 -1.48 -1.91 -15.93
C LEU A 247 -0.75 -0.56 -15.87
N ALA A 248 -1.33 0.44 -16.49
CA ALA A 248 -0.93 1.83 -16.36
C ALA A 248 -1.98 2.58 -15.51
N VAL A 249 -1.53 3.46 -14.63
CA VAL A 249 -2.41 4.32 -13.84
C VAL A 249 -2.05 5.78 -14.08
N THR A 250 -3.06 6.64 -14.12
CA THR A 250 -2.90 8.08 -14.24
C THR A 250 -3.90 8.79 -13.32
N HIS A 251 -3.62 10.06 -13.02
CA HIS A 251 -4.44 10.93 -12.19
C HIS A 251 -4.81 12.17 -13.01
N PRO A 252 -6.09 12.54 -13.11
CA PRO A 252 -6.46 13.84 -13.66
C PRO A 252 -5.87 14.95 -12.77
N GLU A 253 -5.32 16.01 -13.39
CA GLU A 253 -4.69 17.10 -12.64
C GLU A 253 -5.67 17.80 -11.70
N ASP A 254 -6.87 18.11 -12.21
CA ASP A 254 -7.95 18.75 -11.43
C ASP A 254 -8.57 17.82 -10.38
N TYR A 255 -8.36 16.50 -10.49
CA TYR A 255 -8.97 15.49 -9.64
C TYR A 255 -7.95 14.42 -9.22
N ALA A 256 -6.84 14.86 -8.62
CA ALA A 256 -5.70 14.00 -8.27
C ALA A 256 -6.04 12.84 -7.30
N SER A 257 -7.17 12.92 -6.60
CA SER A 257 -7.68 11.85 -5.73
C SER A 257 -8.33 10.68 -6.48
N VAL A 258 -8.54 10.83 -7.79
CA VAL A 258 -9.04 9.79 -8.69
C VAL A 258 -7.89 9.15 -9.42
N THR A 259 -7.95 7.84 -9.54
CA THR A 259 -7.03 7.06 -10.37
C THR A 259 -7.79 6.47 -11.54
N ILE A 260 -7.31 6.71 -12.76
CA ILE A 260 -7.78 6.04 -13.97
C ILE A 260 -6.78 4.93 -14.30
N ALA A 261 -7.27 3.71 -14.45
CA ALA A 261 -6.47 2.51 -14.67
C ALA A 261 -6.74 1.91 -16.06
N PHE A 262 -5.68 1.76 -16.85
CA PHE A 262 -5.69 1.20 -18.20
C PHE A 262 -5.02 -0.17 -18.23
N HIS A 263 -5.66 -1.12 -18.91
CA HIS A 263 -5.08 -2.42 -19.19
C HIS A 263 -4.59 -2.46 -20.63
N LEU A 264 -3.29 -2.24 -20.83
CA LEU A 264 -2.67 -2.30 -22.14
C LEU A 264 -2.24 -3.75 -22.43
N PRO A 265 -2.43 -4.30 -23.64
CA PRO A 265 -1.87 -5.59 -24.01
C PRO A 265 -0.36 -5.65 -23.70
N ALA A 266 0.09 -6.76 -23.12
CA ALA A 266 1.48 -6.95 -22.73
C ALA A 266 2.40 -7.22 -23.93
#